data_AF-A0A519QNW2-F1
#
_entry.id   AF-A0A519QNW2-F1
#
_cell.length_a   1.000
_cell.length_b   1.000
_cell.length_c   1.000
_cell.angle_alpha   90.00
_cell.angle_beta   90.00
_cell.angle_gamma   90.00
#
_symmetry.space_group_name_H-M   'P 1'
#
loop_
_entity.id
_entity.type
_entity.pdbx_description
1 polymer ?
#
loop_
_entity_poly.entity_id
_entity_poly.type
_entity_poly.pdbx_seq_one_letter_code
_entity_poly.pdbx_strand_id
1 'polypeptide(L)'
;MNDYLRSIQMLIDDGFRKLIKHNTPINAAYTYNSDHAFILNEDKIELNYPEIMFSVGDVEGPEAPELSSENGLIILKWFNMPQSLYCQYSDKASVLIYEPNKKSSIIYKSAGIRSELEVALKAHCYVNKDVHCFISFSSADGKRQGNSIYLGMLKVLN
;
A
#
# COMPACT_ATOMS: atom_id res chain seq x y z
N MET A 1 -5.66 6.28 13.58
CA MET A 1 -4.42 5.55 13.20
C MET A 1 -4.41 4.10 13.67
N ASN A 2 -4.66 3.80 14.95
CA ASN A 2 -4.64 2.42 15.46
C ASN A 2 -5.54 1.44 14.68
N ASP A 3 -6.81 1.80 14.45
CA ASP A 3 -7.74 0.96 13.67
C ASP A 3 -7.22 0.69 12.26
N TYR A 4 -6.71 1.73 11.59
CA TYR A 4 -6.11 1.61 10.26
C TYR A 4 -4.93 0.62 10.28
N LEU A 5 -3.93 0.83 11.15
CA LEU A 5 -2.75 -0.03 11.21
C LEU A 5 -3.10 -1.48 11.54
N ARG A 6 -4.07 -1.70 12.45
CA ARG A 6 -4.57 -3.04 12.77
C ARG A 6 -5.27 -3.70 11.58
N SER A 7 -6.04 -2.94 10.80
CA SER A 7 -6.70 -3.45 9.60
C SER A 7 -5.69 -3.88 8.52
N ILE A 8 -4.45 -3.40 8.58
CA ILE A 8 -3.39 -3.71 7.61
C ILE A 8 -2.19 -4.45 8.20
N GLN A 9 -2.37 -5.08 9.36
CA GLN A 9 -1.29 -5.70 10.14
C GLN A 9 -0.42 -6.65 9.31
N MET A 10 -1.02 -7.42 8.40
CA MET A 10 -0.30 -8.37 7.54
C MET A 10 0.75 -7.72 6.63
N LEU A 11 0.54 -6.46 6.21
CA LEU A 11 1.52 -5.70 5.45
C LEU A 11 2.55 -5.05 6.38
N ILE A 12 2.11 -4.54 7.53
CA ILE A 12 2.98 -3.92 8.54
C ILE A 12 4.01 -4.91 9.07
N ASP A 13 3.61 -6.16 9.32
CA ASP A 13 4.48 -7.23 9.82
C ASP A 13 5.66 -7.54 8.89
N ASP A 14 5.47 -7.36 7.57
CA ASP A 14 6.55 -7.51 6.59
C ASP A 14 7.30 -6.20 6.40
N GLY A 15 6.57 -5.11 6.16
CA GLY A 15 7.11 -3.82 5.75
C GLY A 15 7.89 -3.07 6.84
N PHE A 16 7.61 -3.34 8.11
CA PHE A 16 8.35 -2.74 9.25
C PHE A 16 9.30 -3.72 9.94
N ARG A 17 9.42 -4.95 9.46
CA ARG A 17 10.23 -6.00 10.11
C ARG A 17 11.66 -5.56 10.41
N LYS A 18 12.30 -4.85 9.48
CA LYS A 18 13.70 -4.40 9.61
C LYS A 18 13.89 -3.21 10.57
N LEU A 19 12.81 -2.49 10.90
CA LEU A 19 12.85 -1.33 11.80
C LEU A 19 12.58 -1.71 13.26
N ILE A 20 12.29 -2.99 13.52
CA ILE A 20 12.11 -3.50 14.88
C ILE A 20 13.45 -3.47 15.61
N LYS A 21 13.46 -2.82 16.79
CA LYS A 21 14.58 -2.90 17.74
C LYS A 21 14.16 -3.60 19.03
N HIS A 22 13.22 -2.98 19.76
CA HIS A 22 12.68 -3.47 21.03
C HIS A 22 11.15 -3.33 21.10
N ASN A 23 10.49 -3.35 19.95
CA ASN A 23 9.04 -3.14 19.81
C ASN A 23 8.43 -4.13 18.81
N THR A 24 7.13 -4.07 18.60
CA THR A 24 6.43 -4.84 17.56
C THR A 24 6.42 -4.07 16.23
N PRO A 25 6.25 -4.74 15.07
CA PRO A 25 6.14 -4.05 13.78
C PRO A 25 5.06 -2.96 13.80
N ILE A 26 3.90 -3.22 14.43
CA ILE A 26 2.82 -2.22 14.53
C ILE A 26 3.21 -0.98 15.35
N ASN A 27 3.99 -1.15 16.43
CA ASN A 27 4.47 -0.02 17.21
C ASN A 27 5.52 0.77 16.45
N ALA A 28 6.41 0.10 15.70
CA ALA A 28 7.37 0.76 14.83
C ALA A 28 6.65 1.58 13.74
N ALA A 29 5.62 1.02 13.10
CA ALA A 29 4.80 1.72 12.12
C ALA A 29 4.01 2.89 12.74
N TYR A 30 3.47 2.72 13.94
CA TYR A 30 2.79 3.80 14.65
C TYR A 30 3.73 4.97 14.89
N THR A 31 4.91 4.73 15.46
CA THR A 31 5.92 5.77 15.72
C THR A 31 6.37 6.43 14.42
N TYR A 32 6.70 5.63 13.38
CA TYR A 32 7.15 6.16 12.09
C TYR A 32 6.13 7.11 11.47
N ASN A 33 4.84 6.82 11.58
CA ASN A 33 3.80 7.61 10.95
C ASN A 33 3.25 8.76 11.82
N SER A 34 3.53 8.79 13.13
CA SER A 34 2.84 9.69 14.07
C SER A 34 3.01 11.18 13.75
N ASP A 35 4.16 11.56 13.21
CA ASP A 35 4.50 12.97 12.97
C ASP A 35 3.77 13.56 11.76
N HIS A 36 3.24 12.72 10.86
CA HIS A 36 2.66 13.15 9.58
C HIS A 36 1.32 12.48 9.23
N ALA A 37 0.87 11.50 10.00
CA ALA A 37 -0.37 10.76 9.73
C ALA A 37 -1.66 11.54 9.97
N PHE A 38 -1.59 12.78 10.44
CA PHE A 38 -2.76 13.57 10.82
C PHE A 38 -2.81 14.88 10.08
N ILE A 39 -4.00 15.22 9.61
CA ILE A 39 -4.33 16.53 9.05
C ILE A 39 -5.55 17.10 9.78
N LEU A 40 -5.56 18.42 9.96
CA LEU A 40 -6.72 19.15 10.45
C LEU A 40 -7.57 19.57 9.25
N ASN A 41 -8.77 19.02 9.15
CA ASN A 41 -9.74 19.40 8.14
C ASN A 41 -10.96 20.01 8.84
N GLU A 42 -11.16 21.30 8.62
CA GLU A 42 -12.11 22.12 9.40
C GLU A 42 -11.83 21.96 10.91
N ASP A 43 -12.75 21.32 11.64
CA ASP A 43 -12.66 21.07 13.08
C ASP A 43 -12.45 19.57 13.41
N LYS A 44 -12.04 18.76 12.43
CA LYS A 44 -11.82 17.32 12.61
C LYS A 44 -10.38 16.93 12.30
N ILE A 45 -9.81 16.09 13.19
CA ILE A 45 -8.53 15.44 12.95
C ILE A 45 -8.79 14.17 12.15
N GLU A 46 -8.25 14.11 10.94
CA GLU A 46 -8.38 12.98 10.02
C GLU A 46 -7.02 12.35 9.71
N LEU A 47 -7.04 11.14 9.16
CA LEU A 47 -5.81 10.50 8.69
C LEU A 47 -5.37 11.11 7.36
N ASN A 48 -4.11 11.55 7.31
CA ASN A 48 -3.46 11.99 6.09
C ASN A 48 -2.91 10.77 5.33
N TYR A 49 -3.80 10.03 4.65
CA TYR A 49 -3.45 8.81 3.92
C TYR A 49 -2.25 8.95 2.96
N PRO A 50 -2.09 10.05 2.19
CA PRO A 50 -0.91 10.28 1.37
C PRO A 50 0.44 10.16 2.09
N GLU A 51 0.49 10.51 3.37
CA GLU A 51 1.73 10.50 4.16
C GLU A 51 1.93 9.16 4.92
N ILE A 52 0.92 8.30 4.98
CA ILE A 52 1.00 7.07 5.78
C ILE A 52 1.73 5.96 5.03
N MET A 53 2.74 5.39 5.68
CA MET A 53 3.55 4.29 5.20
C MET A 53 3.17 2.97 5.88
N PHE A 54 2.91 1.92 5.09
CA PHE A 54 2.77 0.55 5.62
C PHE A 54 4.04 -0.29 5.46
N SER A 55 4.99 0.15 4.63
CA SER A 55 6.24 -0.55 4.38
C SER A 55 7.37 0.45 4.17
N VAL A 56 8.55 0.14 4.70
CA VAL A 56 9.75 0.96 4.56
C VAL A 56 10.92 0.07 4.15
N GLY A 57 11.65 0.48 3.12
CA GLY A 57 12.84 -0.23 2.69
C GLY A 57 13.48 0.35 1.44
N ASP A 58 14.23 -0.49 0.73
CA ASP A 58 15.15 -0.11 -0.34
C ASP A 58 14.72 -0.60 -1.73
N VAL A 59 13.74 -1.50 -1.84
CA VAL A 59 13.19 -1.91 -3.15
C VAL A 59 12.43 -0.74 -3.78
N GLU A 60 12.72 -0.45 -5.04
CA GLU A 60 12.13 0.66 -5.78
C GLU A 60 10.60 0.52 -5.91
N GLY A 61 9.87 1.63 -5.96
CA GLY A 61 8.43 1.65 -6.20
C GLY A 61 8.05 1.32 -7.66
N PRO A 62 6.76 1.31 -8.01
CA PRO A 62 6.34 1.39 -9.42
C PRO A 62 6.75 2.72 -10.07
N GLU A 63 7.12 2.68 -11.35
CA GLU A 63 7.33 3.88 -12.17
C GLU A 63 5.99 4.37 -12.72
N ALA A 64 5.68 5.64 -12.47
CA ALA A 64 4.46 6.33 -12.91
C ALA A 64 3.20 5.44 -12.82
N PRO A 65 2.81 5.03 -11.60
CA PRO A 65 1.66 4.13 -11.43
C PRO A 65 0.36 4.82 -11.86
N GLU A 66 -0.47 4.07 -12.57
CA GLU A 66 -1.80 4.51 -13.02
C GLU A 66 -2.87 3.61 -12.41
N LEU A 67 -3.97 4.23 -11.98
CA LEU A 67 -5.02 3.57 -11.24
C LEU A 67 -6.38 3.81 -11.91
N SER A 68 -7.11 2.73 -12.20
CA SER A 68 -8.46 2.79 -12.76
C SER A 68 -9.38 1.76 -12.09
N SER A 69 -10.68 1.86 -12.34
CA SER A 69 -11.66 0.87 -11.90
C SER A 69 -12.70 0.61 -12.98
N GLU A 70 -13.06 -0.66 -13.12
CA GLU A 70 -14.11 -1.16 -14.00
C GLU A 70 -14.62 -2.49 -13.46
N ASN A 71 -15.91 -2.80 -13.60
CA ASN A 71 -16.44 -4.14 -13.34
C ASN A 71 -16.14 -4.71 -11.94
N GLY A 72 -16.15 -3.88 -10.90
CA GLY A 72 -15.82 -4.27 -9.53
C GLY A 72 -14.33 -4.59 -9.31
N LEU A 73 -13.46 -4.24 -10.27
CA LEU A 73 -12.02 -4.37 -10.20
C LEU A 73 -11.36 -3.00 -10.02
N ILE A 74 -10.19 -3.02 -9.39
CA ILE A 74 -9.21 -1.94 -9.45
C ILE A 74 -8.04 -2.45 -10.28
N ILE A 75 -7.70 -1.71 -11.33
CA ILE A 75 -6.58 -2.02 -12.21
C ILE A 75 -5.47 -1.04 -11.88
N LEU A 76 -4.28 -1.59 -11.61
CA LEU A 76 -3.08 -0.82 -11.35
C LEU A 76 -2.05 -1.17 -12.42
N LYS A 77 -1.57 -0.16 -13.14
CA LYS A 77 -0.52 -0.28 -14.15
C LYS A 77 0.71 0.52 -13.73
N TRP A 78 1.88 0.16 -14.25
CA TRP A 78 3.11 0.92 -14.08
C TRP A 78 4.04 0.71 -15.27
N PHE A 79 4.99 1.62 -15.46
CA PHE A 79 5.99 1.48 -16.52
C PHE A 79 7.16 0.59 -16.09
N ASN A 80 7.87 0.07 -17.10
CA ASN A 80 9.11 -0.64 -16.86
C ASN A 80 10.19 0.32 -16.35
N MET A 81 11.10 -0.22 -15.55
CA MET A 81 12.36 0.43 -15.19
C MET A 81 13.53 -0.48 -15.56
N PRO A 82 14.72 0.09 -15.86
CA PRO A 82 15.95 -0.68 -15.95
C PRO A 82 16.21 -1.47 -14.66
N GLN A 83 16.70 -2.71 -14.79
CA GLN A 83 17.01 -3.53 -13.61
C GLN A 83 18.17 -2.93 -12.80
N SER A 84 18.06 -3.05 -11.48
CA SER A 84 19.09 -2.68 -10.52
C SER A 84 19.07 -3.63 -9.32
N LEU A 85 20.01 -3.52 -8.39
CA LEU A 85 20.00 -4.32 -7.15
C LEU A 85 18.67 -4.21 -6.37
N TYR A 86 17.96 -3.09 -6.55
CA TYR A 86 16.74 -2.72 -5.85
C TYR A 86 15.50 -2.69 -6.75
N CYS A 87 15.66 -2.98 -8.05
CA CYS A 87 14.58 -3.05 -9.02
C CYS A 87 14.77 -4.30 -9.88
N GLN A 88 14.09 -5.39 -9.50
CA GLN A 88 14.14 -6.66 -10.23
C GLN A 88 12.79 -6.95 -10.87
N TYR A 89 12.80 -7.54 -12.06
CA TYR A 89 11.58 -7.96 -12.75
C TYR A 89 10.73 -8.93 -11.92
N SER A 90 11.39 -9.74 -11.09
CA SER A 90 10.76 -10.70 -10.19
C SER A 90 10.27 -10.10 -8.86
N ASP A 91 10.46 -8.79 -8.63
CA ASP A 91 9.92 -8.15 -7.44
C ASP A 91 8.40 -8.32 -7.39
N LYS A 92 7.86 -8.56 -6.20
CA LYS A 92 6.45 -8.87 -5.99
C LYS A 92 5.71 -7.62 -5.55
N ALA A 93 4.63 -7.27 -6.27
CA ALA A 93 3.75 -6.17 -5.90
C ALA A 93 2.83 -6.60 -4.75
N SER A 94 2.72 -5.79 -3.70
CA SER A 94 1.69 -5.93 -2.68
C SER A 94 0.83 -4.68 -2.65
N VAL A 95 -0.49 -4.84 -2.69
CA VAL A 95 -1.45 -3.74 -2.83
C VAL A 95 -2.43 -3.75 -1.66
N LEU A 96 -2.68 -2.55 -1.13
CA LEU A 96 -3.70 -2.27 -0.12
C LEU A 96 -4.83 -1.45 -0.75
N ILE A 97 -6.06 -1.88 -0.52
CA ILE A 97 -7.28 -1.11 -0.81
C ILE A 97 -7.98 -0.87 0.52
N TYR A 98 -8.17 0.39 0.90
CA TYR A 98 -8.74 0.78 2.19
C TYR A 98 -9.98 1.66 2.03
N GLU A 99 -11.09 1.25 2.64
CA GLU A 99 -12.34 2.02 2.65
C GLU A 99 -12.44 2.77 4.00
N PRO A 100 -12.36 4.11 4.00
CA PRO A 100 -12.17 4.88 5.22
C PRO A 100 -13.41 4.92 6.13
N ASN A 101 -14.63 4.82 5.59
CA ASN A 101 -15.85 4.94 6.39
C ASN A 101 -16.11 3.69 7.23
N LYS A 102 -15.94 2.49 6.66
CA LYS A 102 -16.03 1.22 7.37
C LYS A 102 -14.75 0.82 8.08
N LYS A 103 -13.65 1.54 7.85
CA LYS A 103 -12.31 1.22 8.36
C LYS A 103 -11.89 -0.21 8.01
N SER A 104 -12.20 -0.64 6.79
CA SER A 104 -11.92 -2.00 6.31
C SER A 104 -10.91 -1.99 5.18
N SER A 105 -10.13 -3.06 5.08
CA SER A 105 -9.06 -3.22 4.10
C SER A 105 -9.27 -4.48 3.27
N ILE A 106 -8.74 -4.47 2.05
CA ILE A 106 -8.41 -5.67 1.29
C ILE A 106 -6.90 -5.64 1.06
N ILE A 107 -6.24 -6.75 1.37
CA ILE A 107 -4.78 -6.89 1.25
C ILE A 107 -4.49 -7.93 0.18
N TYR A 108 -3.78 -7.53 -0.86
CA TYR A 108 -3.24 -8.42 -1.88
C TYR A 108 -1.73 -8.50 -1.70
N LYS A 109 -1.24 -9.57 -1.06
CA LYS A 109 0.19 -9.85 -0.96
C LYS A 109 0.66 -10.56 -2.23
N SER A 110 1.76 -10.08 -2.82
CA SER A 110 2.31 -10.70 -4.04
C SER A 110 1.26 -10.86 -5.13
N ALA A 111 0.50 -9.79 -5.39
CA ALA A 111 -0.60 -9.74 -6.35
C ALA A 111 -0.16 -10.02 -7.80
N GLY A 112 1.10 -9.72 -8.09
CA GLY A 112 1.77 -9.93 -9.36
C GLY A 112 3.27 -9.67 -9.21
N ILE A 113 4.01 -9.83 -10.31
CA ILE A 113 5.44 -9.48 -10.38
C ILE A 113 5.66 -8.19 -11.16
N ARG A 114 6.74 -7.47 -10.87
CA ARG A 114 7.04 -6.16 -11.49
C ARG A 114 7.03 -6.21 -13.01
N SER A 115 7.51 -7.28 -13.63
CA SER A 115 7.52 -7.41 -15.10
C SER A 115 6.16 -7.64 -15.74
N GLU A 116 5.10 -7.91 -14.98
CA GLU A 116 3.74 -7.99 -15.53
C GLU A 116 3.18 -6.61 -15.88
N LEU A 117 3.74 -5.53 -15.31
CA LEU A 117 3.37 -4.13 -15.56
C LEU A 117 1.91 -3.75 -15.21
N GLU A 118 1.12 -4.73 -14.75
CA GLU A 118 -0.28 -4.57 -14.42
C GLU A 118 -0.72 -5.62 -13.39
N VAL A 119 -1.63 -5.23 -12.49
CA VAL A 119 -2.44 -6.17 -11.70
C VAL A 119 -3.91 -5.73 -11.72
N ALA A 120 -4.81 -6.71 -11.75
CA ALA A 120 -6.25 -6.52 -11.61
C ALA A 120 -6.74 -7.11 -10.28
N LEU A 121 -7.32 -6.27 -9.43
CA LEU A 121 -7.62 -6.58 -8.03
C LEU A 121 -9.11 -6.55 -7.79
N LYS A 122 -9.66 -7.60 -7.19
CA LYS A 122 -11.10 -7.66 -6.88
C LYS A 122 -11.44 -6.68 -5.77
N ALA A 123 -12.41 -5.79 -6.02
CA ALA A 123 -12.90 -4.81 -5.07
C ALA A 123 -14.44 -4.75 -5.02
N HIS A 124 -15.13 -5.79 -5.48
CA HIS A 124 -16.59 -5.85 -5.62
C HIS A 124 -17.35 -5.46 -4.34
N CYS A 125 -16.84 -5.79 -3.15
CA CYS A 125 -17.46 -5.42 -1.88
C CYS A 125 -17.42 -3.90 -1.58
N TYR A 126 -16.67 -3.14 -2.37
CA TYR A 126 -16.53 -1.69 -2.30
C TYR A 126 -17.14 -0.97 -3.51
N VAL A 127 -17.91 -1.64 -4.38
CA VAL A 127 -18.63 -0.97 -5.47
C VAL A 127 -19.42 0.24 -4.96
N ASN A 128 -19.30 1.36 -5.67
CA ASN A 128 -19.83 2.68 -5.33
C ASN A 128 -19.24 3.31 -4.05
N LYS A 129 -18.12 2.81 -3.53
CA LYS A 129 -17.37 3.39 -2.39
C LYS A 129 -16.08 4.01 -2.88
N ASP A 130 -15.65 5.04 -2.16
CA ASP A 130 -14.35 5.67 -2.35
C ASP A 130 -13.32 4.91 -1.50
N VAL A 131 -12.20 4.55 -2.11
CA VAL A 131 -11.14 3.75 -1.48
C VAL A 131 -9.77 4.37 -1.73
N HIS A 132 -8.92 4.31 -0.72
CA HIS A 132 -7.51 4.67 -0.80
C HIS A 132 -6.70 3.45 -1.24
N CYS A 133 -5.84 3.64 -2.24
CA CYS A 133 -5.00 2.57 -2.77
C CYS A 133 -3.52 2.84 -2.49
N PHE A 134 -2.78 1.78 -2.19
CA PHE A 134 -1.35 1.84 -1.94
C PHE A 134 -0.65 0.62 -2.51
N ILE A 135 0.60 0.74 -2.89
CA ILE A 135 1.43 -0.36 -3.37
C ILE A 135 2.81 -0.34 -2.72
N SER A 136 3.41 -1.50 -2.51
CA SER A 136 4.84 -1.65 -2.32
C SER A 136 5.37 -2.81 -3.17
N PHE A 137 6.67 -2.79 -3.47
CA PHE A 137 7.38 -3.95 -4.00
C PHE A 137 8.23 -4.61 -2.92
N SER A 138 8.42 -5.92 -3.02
CA SER A 138 9.40 -6.67 -2.24
C SER A 138 10.23 -7.56 -3.16
N SER A 139 11.45 -7.90 -2.77
CA SER A 139 12.26 -8.88 -3.51
C SER A 139 11.52 -10.22 -3.63
N ALA A 140 11.85 -11.01 -4.66
CA ALA A 140 11.19 -12.29 -4.91
C ALA A 140 11.20 -13.25 -3.70
N ASP A 141 12.26 -13.19 -2.89
CA ASP A 141 12.43 -13.97 -1.65
C ASP A 141 11.81 -13.31 -0.40
N GLY A 142 11.24 -12.11 -0.53
CA GLY A 142 10.62 -11.33 0.54
C GLY A 142 11.60 -10.74 1.56
N LYS A 143 12.92 -10.89 1.38
CA LYS A 143 13.93 -10.40 2.35
C LYS A 143 14.18 -8.91 2.27
N ARG A 144 13.93 -8.29 1.11
CA ARG A 144 13.94 -6.84 0.92
C ARG A 144 12.52 -6.35 0.67
N GLN A 145 12.22 -5.22 1.29
CA GLN A 145 10.94 -4.53 1.18
C GLN A 145 11.23 -3.18 0.56
N GLY A 146 10.25 -2.62 -0.13
CA GLY A 146 10.25 -1.27 -0.63
C GLY A 146 9.42 -0.36 0.25
N ASN A 147 9.54 0.93 0.00
CA ASN A 147 8.61 1.92 0.52
C ASN A 147 7.22 1.66 -0.05
N SER A 148 6.19 1.70 0.80
CA SER A 148 4.81 1.80 0.31
C SER A 148 4.57 3.17 -0.32
N ILE A 149 3.76 3.23 -1.36
CA ILE A 149 3.40 4.47 -2.06
C ILE A 149 1.89 4.59 -2.08
N TYR A 150 1.39 5.76 -1.70
CA TYR A 150 -0.01 6.12 -1.89
C TYR A 150 -0.28 6.41 -3.36
N LEU A 151 -1.28 5.74 -3.93
CA LEU A 151 -1.62 5.82 -5.35
C LEU A 151 -2.78 6.78 -5.63
N GLY A 152 -3.46 7.24 -4.59
CA GLY A 152 -4.65 8.07 -4.72
C GLY A 152 -5.91 7.41 -4.17
N MET A 153 -7.01 8.15 -4.33
CA MET A 153 -8.36 7.73 -3.99
C MET A 153 -9.16 7.59 -5.27
N LEU A 154 -9.99 6.56 -5.36
CA LEU A 154 -10.95 6.41 -6.46
C LEU A 154 -12.25 5.78 -5.98
N LYS A 155 -13.30 5.95 -6.79
CA LYS A 155 -14.58 5.26 -6.62
C LYS A 155 -14.55 3.92 -7.34
N VAL A 156 -14.80 2.82 -6.64
CA VAL A 156 -14.90 1.51 -7.28
C VAL A 156 -16.15 1.44 -8.15
N LEU A 157 -15.97 1.19 -9.44
CA LEU A 157 -17.04 1.09 -10.42
C LEU A 157 -17.58 -0.35 -10.50
N ASN A 158 -18.82 -0.49 -10.92
CA ASN A 158 -19.45 -1.78 -11.22
C ASN A 158 -19.19 -2.21 -12.67
#